data_AF-A0A9D4DD21-F1
#
_entry.id   AF-A0A9D4DD21-F1
#
_cell.length_a   1.000
_cell.length_b   1.000
_cell.length_c   1.000
_cell.angle_alpha   90.00
_cell.angle_beta   90.00
_cell.angle_gamma   90.00
#
_symmetry.space_group_name_H-M   'P 1'
#
loop_
_entity.id
_entity.type
_entity.pdbx_description
1 polymer ?
#
loop_
_entity_poly.entity_id
_entity_poly.type
_entity_poly.pdbx_seq_one_letter_code
_entity_poly.pdbx_strand_id
1 'polypeptide(L)'
;MVERAVVGLLRISIRLLRREDIAPLVLSSAQILLMMKPQVVHSVSICQQVAYGLHEMLRTNAANIHQSVDWYHLFTLLEVVGAGVDPPPVLQVNSGVNLPEGLRDAGMQ
;
A
#
# COMPACT_ATOMS: atom_id res chain seq x y z
N MET A 1 -11.99 -1.19 -14.67
CA MET A 1 -11.84 -2.55 -14.12
C MET A 1 -10.98 -2.58 -12.86
N VAL A 2 -9.79 -1.98 -12.86
CA VAL A 2 -8.86 -1.95 -11.71
C VAL A 2 -9.52 -1.36 -10.45
N GLU A 3 -10.20 -0.22 -10.54
CA GLU A 3 -10.90 0.41 -9.40
C GLU A 3 -11.87 -0.54 -8.69
N ARG A 4 -12.67 -1.29 -9.45
CA ARG A 4 -13.65 -2.24 -8.89
C ARG A 4 -12.97 -3.40 -8.18
N ALA A 5 -11.82 -3.85 -8.67
CA ALA A 5 -11.02 -4.87 -8.01
C ALA A 5 -10.40 -4.36 -6.70
N VAL A 6 -9.85 -3.14 -6.71
CA VAL A 6 -9.29 -2.48 -5.51
C VAL A 6 -10.36 -2.32 -4.44
N VAL A 7 -11.54 -1.80 -4.80
CA VAL A 7 -12.68 -1.68 -3.89
C VAL A 7 -13.13 -3.05 -3.38
N GLY A 8 -13.16 -4.07 -4.24
CA GLY A 8 -13.48 -5.44 -3.86
C GLY A 8 -12.52 -5.99 -2.80
N LEU A 9 -11.21 -5.84 -3.03
CA LEU A 9 -10.15 -6.23 -2.10
C LEU A 9 -10.30 -5.51 -0.75
N LEU A 10 -10.41 -4.18 -0.75
CA LEU A 10 -10.55 -3.40 0.49
C LEU A 10 -11.78 -3.83 1.29
N ARG A 11 -12.91 -4.09 0.63
CA ARG A 11 -14.12 -4.59 1.29
C ARG A 11 -13.95 -6.00 1.89
N ILE A 12 -13.11 -6.84 1.31
CA ILE A 12 -12.78 -8.16 1.88
C ILE A 12 -11.84 -7.98 3.07
N SER A 13 -10.80 -7.14 2.95
CA SER A 13 -9.88 -6.84 4.04
C SER A 13 -10.62 -6.31 5.28
N ILE A 14 -11.51 -5.33 5.12
CA ILE A 14 -12.36 -4.80 6.21
C ILE A 14 -13.17 -5.90 6.90
N ARG A 15 -13.67 -6.89 6.16
CA ARG A 15 -14.43 -8.00 6.75
C ARG A 15 -13.54 -8.96 7.52
N LEU A 16 -12.35 -9.27 6.99
CA LEU A 16 -11.41 -10.21 7.61
C LEU A 16 -10.71 -9.62 8.83
N LEU A 17 -10.47 -8.30 8.87
CA LEU A 17 -9.85 -7.58 9.99
C LEU A 17 -10.65 -7.63 11.31
N ARG A 18 -11.89 -8.11 11.29
CA ARG A 18 -12.66 -8.39 12.51
C ARG A 18 -12.15 -9.59 13.29
N ARG A 19 -11.41 -10.49 12.62
CA ARG A 19 -10.76 -11.63 13.24
C ARG A 19 -9.31 -11.26 13.58
N GLU A 20 -9.04 -11.09 14.87
CA GLU A 20 -7.75 -10.64 15.39
C GLU A 20 -6.60 -11.59 15.00
N ASP A 21 -6.87 -12.90 14.91
CA ASP A 21 -5.92 -13.95 14.54
C ASP A 21 -5.37 -13.81 13.11
N ILE A 22 -6.12 -13.18 12.20
CA ILE A 22 -5.73 -13.00 10.80
C ILE A 22 -5.46 -11.54 10.42
N ALA A 23 -5.76 -10.58 11.31
CA ALA A 23 -5.60 -9.15 11.04
C ALA A 23 -4.19 -8.77 10.55
N PRO A 24 -3.08 -9.26 11.15
CA PRO A 24 -1.72 -8.93 10.68
C PRO A 24 -1.45 -9.44 9.25
N LEU A 25 -1.97 -10.62 8.90
CA LEU A 25 -1.82 -11.19 7.56
C LEU A 25 -2.63 -10.38 6.53
N VAL A 26 -3.84 -9.97 6.89
CA VAL A 26 -4.70 -9.12 6.04
C VAL A 26 -4.02 -7.78 5.75
N LEU A 27 -3.45 -7.12 6.78
CA LEU A 27 -2.72 -5.86 6.61
C LEU A 27 -1.47 -6.02 5.75
N SER A 28 -0.69 -7.08 5.97
CA SER A 28 0.47 -7.38 5.15
C SER A 28 0.08 -7.63 3.69
N SER A 29 -1.00 -8.38 3.44
CA SER A 29 -1.48 -8.64 2.08
C SER A 29 -2.01 -7.39 1.36
N ALA A 30 -2.52 -6.39 2.10
CA ALA A 30 -2.95 -5.11 1.52
C ALA A 30 -1.80 -4.34 0.86
N GLN A 31 -0.54 -4.63 1.22
CA GLN A 31 0.64 -4.06 0.57
C GLN A 31 0.76 -4.47 -0.91
N ILE A 32 0.04 -5.49 -1.37
CA ILE A 32 -0.02 -5.81 -2.81
C ILE A 32 -0.51 -4.62 -3.66
N LEU A 33 -1.29 -3.70 -3.06
CA LEU A 33 -1.71 -2.48 -3.73
C LEU A 33 -0.53 -1.56 -4.10
N LEU A 34 0.56 -1.62 -3.33
CA LEU A 34 1.80 -0.87 -3.59
C LEU A 34 2.68 -1.50 -4.68
N MET A 35 2.37 -2.74 -5.08
CA MET A 35 3.07 -3.43 -6.17
C MET A 35 2.54 -3.05 -7.56
N MET A 36 1.44 -2.28 -7.62
CA MET A 36 0.94 -1.72 -8.87
C MET A 36 1.93 -0.67 -9.40
N LYS A 37 1.95 -0.46 -10.73
CA LYS A 37 2.79 0.60 -11.33
C LYS A 37 2.47 1.94 -10.66
N PRO A 38 3.47 2.78 -10.32
CA PRO A 38 3.25 4.06 -9.64
C PRO A 38 2.20 4.94 -10.34
N GLN A 39 2.20 4.96 -11.68
CA GLN A 39 1.20 5.67 -12.49
C GLN A 39 -0.26 5.26 -12.20
N VAL A 40 -0.49 4.00 -11.83
CA VAL A 40 -1.81 3.45 -11.51
C VAL A 40 -2.15 3.73 -10.04
N VAL A 41 -1.19 3.58 -9.13
CA VAL A 41 -1.37 3.85 -7.70
C VAL A 41 -1.72 5.31 -7.47
N HIS A 42 -0.98 6.23 -8.10
CA HIS A 42 -1.15 7.68 -7.97
C HIS A 42 -2.27 8.25 -8.86
N SER A 43 -3.01 7.39 -9.58
CA SER A 43 -4.22 7.85 -10.27
C SER A 43 -5.24 8.32 -9.24
N VAL A 44 -5.80 9.52 -9.45
CA VAL A 44 -6.75 10.18 -8.52
C VAL A 44 -7.87 9.24 -8.07
N SER A 45 -8.44 8.47 -9.01
CA SER A 45 -9.53 7.54 -8.71
C SER A 45 -9.10 6.38 -7.81
N ILE A 46 -7.91 5.81 -8.05
CA ILE A 46 -7.38 4.71 -7.23
C ILE A 46 -6.97 5.22 -5.86
N CYS A 47 -6.23 6.34 -5.78
CA CYS A 47 -5.87 7.00 -4.52
C CYS A 47 -7.10 7.24 -3.64
N GLN A 48 -8.17 7.80 -4.19
CA GLN A 48 -9.40 8.07 -3.43
C GLN A 48 -10.05 6.78 -2.91
N GLN A 49 -10.14 5.74 -3.74
CA GLN A 49 -10.72 4.46 -3.32
C GLN A 49 -9.88 3.77 -2.24
N VAL A 50 -8.55 3.80 -2.37
CA VAL A 50 -7.62 3.23 -1.39
C VAL A 50 -7.68 4.01 -0.09
N ALA A 51 -7.55 5.35 -0.13
CA ALA A 51 -7.62 6.20 1.05
C ALA A 51 -8.96 6.04 1.79
N TYR A 52 -10.08 6.01 1.07
CA TYR A 52 -11.39 5.77 1.66
C TYR A 52 -11.51 4.38 2.29
N GLY A 53 -11.05 3.33 1.60
CA GLY A 53 -11.08 1.97 2.14
C GLY A 53 -10.19 1.79 3.37
N LEU A 54 -9.01 2.44 3.41
CA LEU A 54 -8.15 2.45 4.59
C LEU A 54 -8.79 3.20 5.76
N HIS A 55 -9.42 4.35 5.50
CA HIS A 55 -10.16 5.08 6.51
C HIS A 55 -11.27 4.21 7.13
N GLU A 56 -12.04 3.48 6.31
CA GLU A 56 -13.08 2.58 6.81
C GLU A 56 -12.50 1.37 7.57
N MET A 57 -11.36 0.82 7.13
CA MET A 57 -10.63 -0.21 7.88
C MET A 57 -10.28 0.27 9.28
N LEU A 58 -9.67 1.45 9.39
CA LEU A 58 -9.25 2.04 10.66
C LEU A 58 -10.45 2.35 11.55
N ARG A 59 -11.48 3.00 10.99
CA ARG A 59 -12.71 3.35 11.71
C ARG A 59 -13.34 2.15 12.41
N THR A 60 -13.27 0.96 11.80
CA THR A 60 -13.97 -0.23 12.27
C THR A 60 -13.08 -1.28 12.95
N ASN A 61 -11.77 -1.28 12.71
CA ASN A 61 -10.87 -2.36 13.17
C ASN A 61 -9.59 -1.86 13.86
N ALA A 62 -9.39 -0.54 14.08
CA ALA A 62 -8.19 -0.04 14.76
C ALA A 62 -7.96 -0.67 16.14
N ALA A 63 -9.04 -1.03 16.84
CA ALA A 63 -8.98 -1.70 18.14
C ALA A 63 -8.38 -3.13 18.07
N ASN A 64 -8.31 -3.74 16.88
CA ASN A 64 -7.76 -5.09 16.69
C ASN A 64 -6.28 -5.05 16.25
N ILE A 65 -5.66 -3.87 16.16
CA ILE A 65 -4.31 -3.69 15.65
C ILE A 65 -3.37 -3.43 16.82
N HIS A 66 -2.58 -4.44 17.17
CA HIS A 66 -1.77 -4.43 18.39
C HIS A 66 -0.27 -4.26 18.14
N GLN A 67 0.22 -4.59 16.93
CA GLN A 67 1.65 -4.56 16.63
C GLN A 67 2.06 -3.29 15.90
N SER A 68 3.23 -2.74 16.22
CA SER A 68 3.77 -1.54 15.56
C SER A 68 4.01 -1.75 14.06
N VAL A 69 4.37 -2.98 13.67
CA VAL A 69 4.58 -3.36 12.25
C VAL A 69 3.29 -3.24 11.42
N ASP A 70 2.13 -3.53 12.02
CA ASP A 70 0.84 -3.42 11.34
C ASP A 70 0.48 -1.94 11.07
N TRP A 71 0.74 -1.08 12.06
CA TRP A 71 0.62 0.37 11.91
C TRP A 71 1.58 0.92 10.87
N TYR A 72 2.82 0.41 10.83
CA TYR A 72 3.79 0.77 9.80
C TYR A 72 3.25 0.45 8.40
N HIS A 73 2.72 -0.75 8.17
CA HIS A 73 2.13 -1.11 6.87
C HIS A 73 0.98 -0.19 6.44
N LEU A 74 0.12 0.19 7.39
CA LEU A 74 -1.00 1.11 7.16
C LEU A 74 -0.53 2.52 6.83
N PHE A 75 0.44 3.04 7.59
CA PHE A 75 0.98 4.38 7.36
C PHE A 75 1.74 4.46 6.04
N THR A 76 2.50 3.43 5.65
CA THR A 76 3.12 3.37 4.33
C THR A 76 2.07 3.45 3.21
N LEU A 77 0.96 2.73 3.33
CA LEU A 77 -0.13 2.81 2.35
C LEU A 77 -0.72 4.23 2.28
N LEU A 78 -0.96 4.87 3.44
CA LEU A 78 -1.47 6.24 3.51
C LEU A 78 -0.50 7.29 2.96
N GLU A 79 0.79 7.16 3.23
CA GLU A 79 1.82 8.05 2.70
C GLU A 79 1.87 7.97 1.17
N VAL A 80 1.82 6.76 0.61
CA VAL A 80 1.84 6.57 -0.84
C VAL A 80 0.58 7.13 -1.49
N VAL A 81 -0.62 6.82 -0.98
CA VAL A 81 -1.87 7.24 -1.62
C VAL A 81 -2.32 8.66 -1.27
N GLY A 82 -1.89 9.18 -0.12
CA GLY A 82 -2.32 10.47 0.43
C GLY A 82 -1.29 11.58 0.27
N ALA A 83 0.00 11.28 0.50
CA ALA A 83 1.09 12.23 0.31
C ALA A 83 1.78 12.09 -1.06
N GLY A 84 1.46 11.05 -1.83
CA GLY A 84 2.05 10.81 -3.15
C GLY A 84 3.50 10.36 -3.09
N VAL A 85 3.94 9.81 -1.95
CA VAL A 85 5.29 9.27 -1.78
C VAL A 85 5.44 8.02 -2.66
N ASP A 86 6.60 7.84 -3.29
CA ASP A 86 6.86 6.62 -4.05
C ASP A 86 6.84 5.38 -3.15
N PRO A 87 6.24 4.25 -3.60
CA PRO A 87 6.25 3.03 -2.82
C PRO A 87 7.67 2.55 -2.49
N PRO A 88 7.92 1.98 -1.29
CA PRO A 88 9.22 1.48 -0.89
C PRO A 88 9.83 0.53 -1.94
N PRO A 89 11.13 0.63 -2.28
CA PRO A 89 11.74 -0.16 -3.34
C PRO A 89 11.56 -1.69 -3.17
N VAL A 90 11.56 -2.17 -1.92
CA VAL A 90 11.35 -3.60 -1.59
C VAL A 90 9.95 -4.11 -1.95
N LEU A 91 8.95 -3.22 -2.01
CA LEU A 91 7.58 -3.54 -2.37
C LEU A 91 7.32 -3.38 -3.88
N GLN A 92 8.23 -2.74 -4.62
CA GLN A 92 8.09 -2.61 -6.06
C GLN A 92 8.77 -3.78 -6.78
N VAL A 93 8.01 -4.86 -7.00
CA VAL A 93 8.46 -6.06 -7.75
C VAL A 93 8.81 -5.79 -9.24
N ASN A 94 8.62 -4.56 -9.73
CA ASN A 94 8.97 -4.15 -11.09
C ASN A 94 9.68 -2.80 -11.19
N SER A 95 10.23 -2.23 -10.09
CA SER A 95 11.18 -1.14 -10.27
C SER A 95 12.47 -1.74 -10.80
N GLY A 96 12.69 -1.65 -12.11
CA GLY A 96 14.05 -1.53 -12.61
C GLY A 96 14.70 -0.43 -11.78
N VAL A 97 15.67 -0.83 -10.96
CA VAL A 97 16.35 0.01 -9.96
C VAL A 97 16.60 1.38 -10.58
N ASN A 98 15.83 2.39 -10.16
CA ASN A 98 16.13 3.78 -10.53
C ASN A 98 17.26 4.20 -9.60
N LEU A 99 18.47 3.79 -9.97
CA LEU A 99 19.70 4.20 -9.34
C LEU A 99 19.77 5.74 -9.49
N PRO A 100 20.01 6.50 -8.41
CA PRO A 100 20.17 7.94 -8.51
C PRO A 100 21.23 8.25 -9.59
N GLU A 101 20.90 9.16 -10.52
CA GLU A 101 21.68 9.47 -11.72
C GLU A 101 23.16 9.79 -11.47
N GLY A 102 23.56 10.10 -10.24
CA GLY A 102 24.95 10.34 -9.86
C GLY A 102 25.89 9.13 -9.83
N LEU A 103 25.38 7.90 -10.01
CA LEU A 103 26.21 6.68 -10.02
C LEU A 103 26.38 6.05 -11.42
N ARG A 104 25.78 6.64 -12.46
CA ARG A 104 25.92 6.12 -13.85
C ARG A 104 27.26 6.48 -14.48
N ASP A 105 27.94 7.52 -13.99
CA ASP A 105 29.19 8.02 -14.56
C ASP A 105 30.46 7.45 -13.90
N ALA A 106 30.31 6.64 -12.83
CA ALA A 106 31.46 6.06 -12.12
C ALA A 106 31.98 4.76 -12.75
N GLY A 107 31.37 4.29 -13.85
CA GLY A 107 31.65 2.97 -14.45
C GLY A 107 32.25 2.97 -15.86
N MET A 108 32.59 4.13 -16.43
CA MET A 108 33.38 4.20 -17.68
C MET A 108 34.75 4.82 -17.41
N GLN A 109 35.65 4.00 -16.85
CA GLN A 109 37.10 4.11 -17.05
C GLN A 109 37.63 2.75 -17.46
#